data_AF-A0A8T7LTB9-F1
#
_entry.id   AF-A0A8T7LTB9-F1
#
_cell.length_a   1.000
_cell.length_b   1.000
_cell.length_c   1.000
_cell.angle_alpha   90.00
_cell.angle_beta   90.00
_cell.angle_gamma   90.00
#
_symmetry.space_group_name_H-M   'P 1'
#
loop_
_entity.id
_entity.type
_entity.pdbx_description
1 polymer ?
#
loop_
_entity_poly.entity_id
_entity_poly.type
_entity_poly.pdbx_seq_one_letter_code
_entity_poly.pdbx_strand_id
1 'polypeptide(L)'
;MTLEQTSEHKVDTGPLPPLPPEPPPRRRAPAWGMIAGVALLALAAIAIWWFTRPPDPMQDRRPVQVVQQFVAATEARDVSRMLEFVEPTDLKRQISPELRAYMEYVTGLQFDDSTYTLVDNDGVTAHVRLTGTVRYTIDYGTVHSGTSPVDSLFELVMLEGSWYLRGMTLPEIER
;
A
#
# COMPACT_ATOMS: atom_id res chain seq x y z
N MET A 1 -57.45 17.19 -94.45
CA MET A 1 -57.41 17.82 -93.11
C MET A 1 -58.57 17.20 -92.33
N THR A 2 -58.35 16.27 -91.38
CA THR A 2 -57.91 16.49 -89.97
C THR A 2 -58.89 17.42 -89.23
N LEU A 3 -59.45 17.12 -88.05
CA LEU A 3 -59.29 16.03 -87.05
C LEU A 3 -60.72 15.54 -86.64
N GLU A 4 -61.01 14.48 -85.85
CA GLU A 4 -60.23 13.47 -85.12
C GLU A 4 -61.08 12.19 -84.81
N GLN A 5 -60.63 11.32 -83.88
CA GLN A 5 -61.41 10.25 -83.23
C GLN A 5 -61.60 10.56 -81.73
N THR A 6 -62.52 9.84 -81.05
CA THR A 6 -62.32 9.14 -79.75
C THR A 6 -63.39 9.40 -78.68
N SER A 7 -64.25 8.39 -78.46
CA SER A 7 -65.01 8.06 -77.22
C SER A 7 -65.58 6.65 -77.44
N GLU A 8 -65.47 5.64 -76.57
CA GLU A 8 -64.71 5.45 -75.33
C GLU A 8 -64.08 4.05 -75.39
N HIS A 9 -62.81 3.88 -75.00
CA HIS A 9 -62.19 2.56 -74.91
C HIS A 9 -62.31 2.04 -73.47
N LYS A 10 -63.18 1.06 -73.25
CA LYS A 10 -63.40 0.45 -71.92
C LYS A 10 -62.12 -0.26 -71.46
N VAL A 11 -61.51 0.24 -70.38
CA VAL A 11 -60.27 -0.31 -69.84
C VAL A 11 -60.49 -1.73 -69.33
N ASP A 12 -59.66 -2.65 -69.83
CA ASP A 12 -59.70 -4.08 -69.53
C ASP A 12 -59.12 -4.34 -68.13
N THR A 13 -59.96 -4.78 -67.19
CA THR A 13 -59.55 -5.11 -65.82
C THR A 13 -59.42 -6.62 -65.67
N GLY A 14 -58.29 -7.15 -66.12
CA GLY A 14 -57.85 -8.50 -65.80
C GLY A 14 -57.64 -8.70 -64.28
N PRO A 15 -57.66 -9.95 -63.79
CA PRO A 15 -57.56 -10.24 -62.36
C PRO A 15 -56.21 -9.81 -61.77
N LEU A 16 -56.26 -9.30 -60.53
CA LEU A 16 -55.09 -8.85 -59.77
C LEU A 16 -54.06 -9.98 -59.57
N PRO A 17 -52.74 -9.68 -59.62
CA PRO A 17 -51.70 -10.65 -59.28
C PRO A 17 -51.74 -10.99 -57.78
N PRO A 18 -51.37 -12.23 -57.39
CA PRO A 18 -51.38 -12.65 -56.00
C PRO A 18 -50.33 -11.90 -55.16
N LEU A 19 -50.66 -11.63 -53.90
CA LEU A 19 -49.76 -10.99 -52.93
C LEU A 19 -48.54 -11.88 -52.63
N PRO A 20 -47.36 -11.30 -52.38
CA PRO A 20 -46.17 -12.05 -51.99
C PRO A 20 -46.35 -12.68 -50.59
N PRO A 21 -45.75 -13.86 -50.32
CA PRO A 21 -45.88 -14.54 -49.04
C PRO A 21 -45.17 -13.79 -47.89
N GLU A 22 -45.77 -13.84 -46.71
CA GLU A 22 -45.19 -13.25 -45.49
C GLU A 22 -43.88 -13.94 -45.07
N PRO A 23 -42.90 -13.18 -44.53
CA PRO A 23 -41.66 -13.76 -44.01
C PRO A 23 -41.91 -14.54 -42.70
N PRO A 24 -41.17 -15.65 -42.45
CA PRO A 24 -41.40 -16.49 -41.28
C PRO A 24 -41.05 -15.80 -39.96
N PRO A 25 -41.73 -16.15 -38.85
CA PRO A 25 -41.50 -15.55 -37.55
C PRO A 25 -40.08 -15.85 -37.03
N ARG A 26 -39.30 -14.79 -36.77
CA ARG A 26 -37.96 -14.90 -36.17
C ARG A 26 -38.05 -15.49 -34.76
N ARG A 27 -37.66 -16.75 -34.59
CA ARG A 27 -37.44 -17.36 -33.26
C ARG A 27 -36.39 -16.54 -32.49
N ARG A 28 -36.81 -15.79 -31.46
CA ARG A 28 -35.90 -15.22 -30.47
C ARG A 28 -35.28 -16.37 -29.67
N ALA A 29 -33.98 -16.56 -29.79
CA ALA A 29 -33.24 -17.47 -28.91
C ALA A 29 -33.32 -16.97 -27.46
N PRO A 30 -33.42 -17.85 -26.44
CA PRO A 30 -33.54 -17.44 -25.04
C PRO A 30 -32.24 -16.77 -24.57
N ALA A 31 -32.36 -15.53 -24.07
CA ALA A 31 -31.22 -14.69 -23.65
C ALA A 31 -30.41 -15.23 -22.44
N TRP A 32 -30.83 -16.35 -21.85
CA TRP A 32 -30.21 -16.97 -20.67
C TRP A 32 -28.73 -17.32 -20.87
N GLY A 33 -28.31 -17.70 -22.09
CA GLY A 33 -26.91 -17.99 -22.40
C GLY A 33 -25.98 -16.77 -22.31
N MET A 34 -26.49 -15.55 -22.58
CA MET A 34 -25.69 -14.32 -22.48
C MET A 34 -25.48 -13.91 -21.02
N ILE A 35 -26.50 -14.08 -20.17
CA ILE A 35 -26.43 -13.69 -18.75
C ILE A 35 -25.37 -14.52 -18.02
N ALA A 36 -25.30 -15.83 -18.29
CA ALA A 36 -24.29 -16.71 -17.71
C ALA A 36 -22.86 -16.31 -18.09
N GLY A 37 -22.60 -15.96 -19.35
CA GLY A 37 -21.28 -15.52 -19.81
C GLY A 37 -20.83 -14.20 -19.18
N VAL A 38 -21.73 -13.22 -19.04
CA VAL A 38 -21.43 -11.93 -18.40
C VAL A 38 -21.13 -12.08 -16.92
N ALA A 39 -21.91 -12.91 -16.20
CA ALA A 39 -21.65 -13.19 -14.78
C ALA A 39 -20.28 -13.84 -14.55
N LEU A 40 -19.88 -14.78 -15.41
CA LEU A 40 -18.61 -15.50 -15.29
C LEU A 40 -17.41 -14.59 -15.60
N LEU A 41 -17.52 -13.70 -16.60
CA LEU A 41 -16.53 -12.66 -16.87
C LEU A 41 -16.42 -11.62 -15.73
N ALA A 42 -17.54 -11.23 -15.12
CA ALA A 42 -17.54 -10.31 -13.97
C ALA A 42 -16.82 -10.94 -12.76
N LEU A 43 -17.10 -12.21 -12.46
CA LEU A 43 -16.41 -12.95 -11.39
C LEU A 43 -14.91 -13.11 -11.67
N ALA A 44 -14.52 -13.39 -12.92
CA ALA A 44 -13.11 -13.46 -13.30
C ALA A 44 -12.41 -12.09 -13.15
N ALA A 45 -13.04 -11.00 -13.57
CA ALA A 45 -12.51 -9.64 -13.41
C ALA A 45 -12.37 -9.24 -11.93
N ILE A 46 -13.35 -9.58 -11.08
CA ILE A 46 -13.29 -9.34 -9.63
C ILE A 46 -12.16 -10.17 -9.00
N ALA A 47 -12.02 -11.45 -9.38
CA ALA A 47 -10.94 -12.30 -8.88
C ALA A 47 -9.56 -11.75 -9.27
N ILE A 48 -9.37 -11.41 -10.55
CA ILE A 48 -8.13 -10.78 -11.03
C ILE A 48 -7.84 -9.50 -10.24
N TRP A 49 -8.81 -8.58 -10.13
CA TRP A 49 -8.65 -7.33 -9.39
C TRP A 49 -8.32 -7.55 -7.90
N TRP A 50 -8.85 -8.60 -7.28
CA TRP A 50 -8.55 -8.93 -5.89
C TRP A 50 -7.14 -9.49 -5.72
N PHE A 51 -6.65 -10.28 -6.69
CA PHE A 51 -5.26 -10.77 -6.73
C PHE A 51 -4.24 -9.71 -7.19
N THR A 52 -4.64 -8.69 -7.96
CA THR A 52 -3.76 -7.61 -8.42
C THR A 52 -3.82 -6.34 -7.58
N ARG A 53 -4.60 -6.32 -6.49
CA ARG A 53 -4.54 -5.22 -5.52
C ARG A 53 -3.12 -5.12 -4.94
N PRO A 54 -2.51 -3.93 -4.88
CA PRO A 54 -1.26 -3.75 -4.16
C PRO A 54 -1.46 -4.15 -2.69
N PRO A 55 -0.47 -4.80 -2.04
CA PRO A 55 -0.53 -5.11 -0.62
C PRO A 55 -0.78 -3.85 0.20
N ASP A 56 -1.67 -3.96 1.20
CA ASP A 56 -1.94 -2.89 2.15
C ASP A 56 -0.66 -2.60 2.99
N PRO A 57 -0.03 -1.41 2.88
CA PRO A 57 1.20 -1.12 3.60
C PRO A 57 1.05 -1.19 5.12
N MET A 58 -0.15 -0.94 5.66
CA MET A 58 -0.42 -1.04 7.10
C MET A 58 -0.32 -2.48 7.64
N GLN A 59 -0.27 -3.49 6.76
CA GLN A 59 -0.04 -4.89 7.13
C GLN A 59 1.44 -5.27 7.08
N ASP A 60 2.32 -4.41 6.55
CA ASP A 60 3.76 -4.65 6.55
C ASP A 60 4.34 -4.45 7.95
N ARG A 61 4.84 -5.54 8.55
CA ARG A 61 5.47 -5.53 9.88
C ARG A 61 6.96 -5.20 9.85
N ARG A 62 7.58 -5.13 8.66
CA ARG A 62 9.03 -4.88 8.53
C ARG A 62 9.49 -3.56 9.17
N PRO A 63 8.77 -2.42 9.10
CA PRO A 63 9.18 -1.20 9.80
C PRO A 63 9.32 -1.40 11.30
N VAL A 64 8.34 -2.07 11.92
CA VAL A 64 8.33 -2.38 13.36
C VAL A 64 9.49 -3.30 13.73
N GLN A 65 9.79 -4.29 12.89
CA GLN A 65 10.92 -5.20 13.09
C GLN A 65 12.27 -4.48 13.04
N VAL A 66 12.44 -3.50 12.15
CA VAL A 66 13.67 -2.68 12.08
C VAL A 66 13.87 -1.89 13.37
N VAL A 67 12.82 -1.24 13.90
CA VAL A 67 12.91 -0.52 15.19
C VAL A 67 13.24 -1.48 16.34
N GLN A 68 12.61 -2.65 16.40
CA GLN A 68 12.91 -3.67 17.42
C GLN A 68 14.36 -4.15 17.36
N GLN A 69 14.89 -4.39 16.16
CA GLN A 69 16.27 -4.83 15.97
C GLN A 69 17.29 -3.72 16.29
N PHE A 70 16.98 -2.47 15.96
CA PHE A 70 17.78 -1.30 16.35
C PHE A 70 17.81 -1.12 17.88
N VAL A 71 16.67 -1.21 18.56
CA VAL A 71 16.61 -1.14 20.03
C VAL A 71 17.43 -2.27 20.65
N ALA A 72 17.28 -3.51 20.19
CA ALA A 72 18.08 -4.64 20.67
C ALA A 72 19.59 -4.46 20.42
N ALA A 73 19.98 -3.86 19.30
CA ALA A 73 21.38 -3.50 19.03
C ALA A 73 21.88 -2.39 19.97
N THR A 74 21.00 -1.46 20.37
CA THR A 74 21.29 -0.38 21.32
C THR A 74 21.47 -0.92 22.75
N GLU A 75 20.62 -1.85 23.20
CA GLU A 75 20.77 -2.57 24.47
C GLU A 75 22.07 -3.40 24.51
N ALA A 76 22.38 -4.10 23.41
CA ALA A 76 23.64 -4.81 23.24
C ALA A 76 24.86 -3.87 23.13
N ARG A 77 24.64 -2.57 22.93
CA ARG A 77 25.64 -1.53 22.64
C ARG A 77 26.50 -1.85 21.41
N ASP A 78 25.94 -2.59 20.47
CA ASP A 78 26.58 -2.95 19.21
C ASP A 78 26.35 -1.84 18.19
N VAL A 79 27.20 -0.80 18.26
CA VAL A 79 27.18 0.35 17.36
C VAL A 79 27.25 -0.07 15.89
N SER A 80 27.94 -1.17 15.57
CA SER A 80 28.04 -1.66 14.19
C SER A 80 26.67 -2.13 13.69
N ARG A 81 25.94 -2.94 14.49
CA ARG A 81 24.56 -3.32 14.18
C ARG A 81 23.57 -2.15 14.22
N MET A 82 23.69 -1.24 15.19
CA MET A 82 22.83 -0.05 15.23
C MET A 82 22.91 0.71 13.90
N LEU A 83 24.12 0.87 13.36
CA LEU A 83 24.34 1.53 12.09
C LEU A 83 23.81 0.71 10.90
N GLU A 84 23.71 -0.62 10.92
CA GLU A 84 23.11 -1.40 9.82
C GLU A 84 21.68 -0.93 9.51
N PHE A 85 20.90 -0.56 10.54
CA PHE A 85 19.52 -0.08 10.40
C PHE A 85 19.37 1.39 10.00
N VAL A 86 20.43 2.20 10.08
CA VAL A 86 20.38 3.65 9.76
C VAL A 86 20.51 3.89 8.25
N GLU A 87 19.75 4.85 7.72
CA GLU A 87 19.74 5.24 6.29
C GLU A 87 21.18 5.44 5.77
N PRO A 88 21.59 4.78 4.66
CA PRO A 88 22.98 4.76 4.16
C PRO A 88 23.42 6.06 3.47
N THR A 89 23.25 7.19 4.15
CA THR A 89 23.63 8.55 3.70
C THR A 89 25.04 8.93 4.15
N ASP A 90 25.57 10.06 3.67
CA ASP A 90 26.81 10.63 4.21
C ASP A 90 26.68 11.08 5.67
N LEU A 91 25.46 11.43 6.13
CA LEU A 91 25.21 11.76 7.54
C LEU A 91 25.54 10.57 8.46
N LYS A 92 25.19 9.34 8.05
CA LYS A 92 25.56 8.11 8.76
C LYS A 92 27.07 8.00 9.00
N ARG A 93 27.89 8.39 8.01
CA ARG A 93 29.37 8.40 8.14
C ARG A 93 29.85 9.45 9.13
N GLN A 94 29.19 10.60 9.19
CA GLN A 94 29.52 11.71 10.10
C GLN A 94 29.17 11.39 11.55
N ILE A 95 27.99 10.80 11.82
CA ILE A 95 27.55 10.46 13.18
C ILE A 95 28.20 9.18 13.74
N SER A 96 28.76 8.30 12.89
CA SER A 96 29.32 7.01 13.31
C SER A 96 30.41 7.10 14.40
N PRO A 97 31.39 8.03 14.34
CA PRO A 97 32.41 8.17 15.39
C PRO A 97 31.82 8.74 16.68
N GLU A 98 30.90 9.71 16.58
CA GLU A 98 30.24 10.34 17.73
C GLU A 98 29.38 9.33 18.48
N LEU A 99 28.54 8.57 17.77
CA LEU A 99 27.72 7.50 18.34
C LEU A 99 28.57 6.45 19.05
N ARG A 100 29.74 6.10 18.49
CA ARG A 100 30.69 5.19 19.14
C ARG A 100 31.22 5.77 20.45
N ALA A 101 31.69 7.01 20.44
CA ALA A 101 32.14 7.70 21.65
C ALA A 101 31.03 7.80 22.71
N TYR A 102 29.79 8.10 22.32
CA TYR A 102 28.66 8.13 23.25
C TYR A 102 28.38 6.76 23.88
N MET A 103 28.42 5.67 23.10
CA MET A 103 28.17 4.33 23.63
C MET A 103 29.30 3.78 24.52
N GLU A 104 30.53 4.31 24.42
CA GLU A 104 31.61 3.95 25.36
C GLU A 104 31.29 4.35 26.81
N TYR A 105 30.56 5.45 27.01
CA TYR A 105 30.11 5.87 28.34
C TYR A 105 28.91 5.06 28.85
N VAL A 106 28.12 4.43 27.97
CA VAL A 106 26.93 3.67 28.36
C VAL A 106 27.34 2.29 28.87
N THR A 107 27.39 2.13 30.19
CA THR A 107 27.78 0.87 30.85
C THR A 107 26.61 -0.11 30.98
N GLY A 108 25.37 0.36 30.91
CA GLY A 108 24.17 -0.46 30.81
C GLY A 108 22.98 0.29 30.21
N LEU A 109 22.19 -0.39 29.38
CA LEU A 109 20.96 0.14 28.79
C LEU A 109 19.97 -1.01 28.60
N GLN A 110 18.73 -0.83 29.04
CA GLN A 110 17.66 -1.82 28.89
C GLN A 110 16.31 -1.12 28.76
N PHE A 111 15.44 -1.64 27.89
CA PHE A 111 14.10 -1.13 27.65
C PHE A 111 13.05 -2.08 28.24
N ASP A 112 12.49 -1.71 29.38
CA ASP A 112 11.42 -2.41 30.08
C ASP A 112 10.03 -2.02 29.51
N ASP A 113 9.06 -2.94 29.58
CA ASP A 113 7.64 -2.74 29.21
C ASP A 113 7.40 -2.10 27.82
N SER A 114 8.28 -2.41 26.86
CA SER A 114 8.30 -1.78 25.54
C SER A 114 7.16 -2.22 24.62
N THR A 115 6.38 -1.24 24.16
CA THR A 115 5.33 -1.38 23.15
C THR A 115 5.74 -0.68 21.86
N TYR A 116 5.61 -1.38 20.74
CA TYR A 116 5.93 -0.89 19.39
C TYR A 116 4.64 -0.81 18.57
N THR A 117 4.31 0.36 18.05
CA THR A 117 3.07 0.60 17.28
C THR A 117 3.41 1.22 15.93
N LEU A 118 2.97 0.59 14.84
CA LEU A 118 2.97 1.21 13.52
C LEU A 118 1.88 2.30 13.51
N VAL A 119 2.29 3.56 13.35
CA VAL A 119 1.39 4.72 13.33
C VAL A 119 0.81 4.92 11.94
N ASP A 120 1.69 4.89 10.93
CA ASP A 120 1.36 4.95 9.51
C ASP A 120 2.40 4.21 8.67
N ASN A 121 2.02 3.89 7.44
CA ASN A 121 2.88 3.35 6.40
C ASN A 121 2.23 3.65 5.03
N ASP A 122 2.95 4.29 4.12
CA ASP A 122 2.50 4.52 2.73
C ASP A 122 3.18 3.60 1.70
N GLY A 123 4.11 2.74 2.16
CA GLY A 123 4.93 1.83 1.35
C GLY A 123 6.29 2.41 0.96
N VAL A 124 6.53 3.71 1.19
CA VAL A 124 7.79 4.43 0.95
C VAL A 124 8.35 5.00 2.26
N THR A 125 7.46 5.50 3.12
CA THR A 125 7.74 5.99 4.47
C THR A 125 6.81 5.30 5.47
N ALA A 126 7.27 5.16 6.71
CA ALA A 126 6.49 4.61 7.81
C ALA A 126 6.93 5.21 9.14
N HIS A 127 5.98 5.46 10.04
CA HIS A 127 6.26 5.90 11.39
C HIS A 127 5.96 4.81 12.42
N VAL A 128 6.91 4.56 13.32
CA VAL A 128 6.78 3.56 14.39
C VAL A 128 6.99 4.25 15.73
N ARG A 129 5.98 4.19 16.60
CA ARG A 129 6.07 4.69 17.97
C ARG A 129 6.58 3.59 18.90
N LEU A 130 7.64 3.88 19.63
CA LEU A 130 8.10 3.14 20.79
C LEU A 130 7.59 3.85 22.04
N THR A 131 6.95 3.10 22.94
CA THR A 131 6.62 3.57 24.30
C THR A 131 7.07 2.53 25.31
N GLY A 132 7.54 2.95 26.48
CA GLY A 132 8.00 2.04 27.53
C GLY A 132 8.82 2.77 28.59
N THR A 133 9.73 2.03 29.23
CA THR A 133 10.63 2.58 30.24
C THR A 133 12.07 2.22 29.92
N VAL A 134 12.97 3.20 29.85
CA VAL A 134 14.41 2.95 29.66
C VAL A 134 15.14 3.03 30.99
N ARG A 135 15.86 1.96 31.33
CA ARG A 135 16.80 1.87 32.44
C ARG A 135 18.20 2.05 31.91
N TYR A 136 18.96 2.98 32.48
CA TYR A 136 20.29 3.34 31.99
C TYR A 136 21.32 3.38 33.11
N THR A 137 22.57 3.09 32.77
CA THR A 137 23.77 3.34 33.56
C THR A 137 24.83 3.90 32.64
N ILE A 138 25.37 5.06 32.98
CA ILE A 138 26.32 5.82 32.18
C ILE A 138 27.46 6.26 33.10
N ASP A 139 28.70 6.15 32.65
CA ASP A 139 29.90 6.51 33.42
C ASP A 139 30.74 7.52 32.65
N TYR A 140 30.75 8.78 33.11
CA TYR A 140 31.60 9.85 32.58
C TYR A 140 32.78 10.16 33.54
N GLY A 141 33.30 9.13 34.23
CA GLY A 141 34.19 9.30 35.40
C GLY A 141 33.40 9.47 36.72
N THR A 142 32.08 9.31 36.66
CA THR A 142 31.16 9.18 37.79
C THR A 142 29.95 8.40 37.27
N VAL A 143 29.57 7.35 37.98
CA VAL A 143 28.47 6.47 37.57
C VAL A 143 27.13 7.13 37.88
N HIS A 144 26.36 7.40 36.84
CA HIS A 144 24.98 7.83 36.91
C HIS A 144 24.07 6.70 36.42
N SER A 145 23.08 6.33 37.23
CA SER A 145 22.06 5.36 36.85
C SER A 145 20.67 5.91 37.11
N GLY A 146 19.70 5.42 36.37
CA GLY A 146 18.33 5.90 36.48
C GLY A 146 17.35 5.12 35.62
N THR A 147 16.12 5.62 35.62
CA THR A 147 14.99 5.06 34.90
C THR A 147 14.15 6.22 34.40
N SER A 148 13.87 6.26 33.10
CA SER A 148 13.08 7.30 32.45
C SER A 148 11.95 6.65 31.66
N PRO A 149 10.74 7.25 31.59
CA PRO A 149 9.82 6.90 30.53
C PRO A 149 10.49 7.16 29.17
N VAL A 150 10.17 6.34 28.18
CA VAL A 150 10.47 6.61 26.77
C VAL A 150 9.17 6.65 25.99
N ASP A 151 9.04 7.69 25.18
CA ASP A 151 8.10 7.81 24.10
C ASP A 151 8.91 8.35 22.92
N SER A 152 8.83 7.73 21.75
CA SER A 152 9.69 8.06 20.62
C SER A 152 9.03 7.65 19.32
N LEU A 153 9.01 8.58 18.37
CA LEU A 153 8.53 8.33 17.01
C LEU A 153 9.73 8.16 16.08
N PHE A 154 9.88 6.96 15.52
CA PHE A 154 10.90 6.67 14.51
C PHE A 154 10.31 6.89 13.11
N GLU A 155 11.01 7.65 12.27
CA GLU A 155 10.74 7.76 10.84
C GLU A 155 11.59 6.74 10.08
N LEU A 156 10.93 5.92 9.26
CA LEU A 156 11.57 4.93 8.40
C LEU A 156 11.32 5.22 6.92
N VAL A 157 12.29 4.85 6.08
CA VAL A 157 12.22 4.92 4.62
C VAL A 157 12.51 3.57 3.98
N MET A 158 11.76 3.24 2.94
CA MET A 158 12.01 2.11 2.04
C MET A 158 13.07 2.51 1.00
N LEU A 159 14.24 1.87 1.04
CA LEU A 159 15.29 1.99 0.02
C LEU A 159 15.66 0.61 -0.51
N GLU A 160 15.60 0.44 -1.83
CA GLU A 160 15.98 -0.80 -2.54
C GLU A 160 15.30 -2.08 -1.98
N GLY A 161 14.07 -1.94 -1.44
CA GLY A 161 13.29 -3.05 -0.87
C GLY A 161 13.54 -3.34 0.61
N SER A 162 14.41 -2.57 1.26
CA SER A 162 14.72 -2.65 2.70
C SER A 162 14.29 -1.37 3.44
N TRP A 163 13.83 -1.52 4.68
CA TRP A 163 13.47 -0.38 5.53
C TRP A 163 14.67 0.08 6.35
N TYR A 164 14.88 1.40 6.43
CA TYR A 164 15.94 2.04 7.21
C TYR A 164 15.39 3.16 8.08
N LEU A 165 16.00 3.37 9.25
CA LEU A 165 15.79 4.52 10.11
C LEU A 165 16.38 5.78 9.47
N ARG A 166 15.52 6.76 9.18
CA ARG A 166 15.93 8.11 8.76
C ARG A 166 16.03 9.06 9.94
N GLY A 167 15.06 9.00 10.84
CA GLY A 167 14.87 9.99 11.89
C GLY A 167 14.27 9.40 13.17
N MET A 168 14.41 10.15 14.25
CA MET A 168 13.81 9.86 15.55
C MET A 168 13.38 11.19 16.16
N THR A 169 12.13 11.26 16.63
CA THR A 169 11.60 12.40 17.37
C THR A 169 11.25 11.94 18.78
N LEU A 170 11.85 12.60 19.76
CA LEU A 170 11.38 12.57 21.14
C LEU A 170 10.23 13.60 21.23
N PRO A 171 9.04 13.24 21.75
CA PRO A 171 7.99 14.23 21.97
C PRO A 171 8.48 15.28 22.98
N GLU A 172 8.01 16.51 22.85
CA GLU A 172 8.38 17.58 23.77
C GLU A 172 7.95 17.20 25.19
N ILE A 173 8.92 17.02 26.07
CA ILE A 173 8.69 16.87 27.50
C ILE A 173 8.38 18.27 28.02
N GLU A 174 7.10 18.61 28.15
CA GLU A 174 6.67 19.79 28.91
C GLU A 174 7.30 19.72 30.31
N ARG A 175 8.12 20.72 30.65
CA ARG A 175 8.87 20.83 31.92
C ARG A 175 8.25 21.87 32.84
#